data_AF-A0A6D1LSC6-F1
#
_entry.id   AF-A0A6D1LSC6-F1
#
_cell.length_a   1.000
_cell.length_b   1.000
_cell.length_c   1.000
_cell.angle_alpha   90.00
_cell.angle_beta   90.00
_cell.angle_gamma   90.00
#
_symmetry.space_group_name_H-M   'P 1'
#
loop_
_entity.id
_entity.type
_entity.pdbx_description
1 polymer ?
#
loop_
_entity_poly.entity_id
_entity_poly.type
_entity_poly.pdbx_seq_one_letter_code
_entity_poly.pdbx_strand_id
1 'polypeptide(L)'
;KVMAAAAVLKQSETQKKVLSQKVEIKSSDLINYNPITEKHVNGTMTLAELSAAALQYSDNTAMNKLIAHLGGPDKVTAFARAIGDNTFRLDRTEPTLNTAIPGDPRDTTTPLAM
;
A
#
# COMPACT_ATOMS: atom_id res chain seq x y z
N LYS A 1 1.82 -1.25 5.59
CA LYS A 1 0.52 -1.41 4.88
C LYS A 1 -0.57 -0.49 5.44
N VAL A 2 -0.76 -0.39 6.77
CA VAL A 2 -1.76 0.51 7.42
C VAL A 2 -1.74 1.94 6.86
N MET A 3 -0.57 2.60 6.82
CA MET A 3 -0.45 3.98 6.33
C MET A 3 -0.93 4.16 4.87
N ALA A 4 -0.69 3.19 3.99
CA ALA A 4 -1.15 3.24 2.60
C ALA A 4 -2.68 3.08 2.50
N ALA A 5 -3.26 2.13 3.25
CA ALA A 5 -4.72 1.97 3.30
C ALA A 5 -5.41 3.21 3.92
N ALA A 6 -4.81 3.81 4.96
CA ALA A 6 -5.27 5.05 5.56
C ALA A 6 -5.24 6.22 4.57
N ALA A 7 -4.20 6.33 3.75
CA ALA A 7 -4.12 7.35 2.71
C ALA A 7 -5.23 7.20 1.64
N VAL A 8 -5.55 5.96 1.24
CA VAL A 8 -6.68 5.68 0.32
C VAL A 8 -8.02 6.02 0.99
N LEU A 9 -8.19 5.67 2.27
CA LEU A 9 -9.37 6.08 3.04
C LEU A 9 -9.51 7.60 3.11
N LYS A 10 -8.41 8.34 3.33
CA LYS A 10 -8.43 9.80 3.35
C LYS A 10 -8.91 10.39 2.01
N GLN A 11 -8.47 9.85 0.88
CA GLN A 11 -8.97 10.28 -0.44
C GLN A 11 -10.48 10.04 -0.59
N SER A 12 -10.98 8.94 -0.04
CA SER A 12 -12.41 8.57 -0.13
C SER A 12 -13.36 9.56 0.57
N GLU A 13 -12.86 10.33 1.55
CA GLU A 13 -13.66 11.35 2.25
C GLU A 13 -14.20 12.43 1.31
N THR A 14 -13.43 12.78 0.27
CA THR A 14 -13.82 13.80 -0.73
C THR A 14 -14.19 13.18 -2.08
N GLN A 15 -13.75 11.95 -2.34
CA GLN A 15 -13.99 11.23 -3.58
C GLN A 15 -14.78 9.94 -3.31
N LYS A 16 -16.12 10.07 -3.28
CA LYS A 16 -17.06 8.99 -2.89
C LYS A 16 -16.91 7.67 -3.66
N LYS A 17 -16.30 7.68 -4.85
CA LYS A 17 -16.14 6.50 -5.71
C LYS A 17 -14.75 5.84 -5.63
N VAL A 18 -13.81 6.38 -4.84
CA VAL A 18 -12.45 5.82 -4.74
C VAL A 18 -12.49 4.36 -4.30
N LEU A 19 -13.19 4.03 -3.21
CA LEU A 19 -13.20 2.67 -2.68
C LEU A 19 -13.81 1.64 -3.65
N SER A 20 -14.71 2.05 -4.54
CA SER A 20 -15.32 1.19 -5.56
C SER A 20 -14.60 1.21 -6.91
N GLN A 21 -13.52 2.00 -7.05
CA GLN A 21 -12.69 2.03 -8.25
C GLN A 21 -12.04 0.66 -8.46
N LYS A 22 -12.25 0.09 -9.65
CA LYS A 22 -11.65 -1.17 -10.07
C LYS A 22 -10.23 -0.97 -10.55
N VAL A 23 -9.35 -1.87 -10.14
CA VAL A 23 -7.93 -1.92 -10.51
C VAL A 23 -7.66 -3.28 -11.13
N GLU A 24 -7.05 -3.27 -12.31
CA GLU A 24 -6.67 -4.49 -13.03
C GLU A 24 -5.56 -5.24 -12.30
N ILE A 25 -5.70 -6.57 -12.24
CA ILE A 25 -4.69 -7.49 -11.69
C ILE A 25 -4.16 -8.36 -12.84
N LYS A 26 -2.90 -8.15 -13.22
CA LYS A 26 -2.18 -8.89 -14.27
C LYS A 26 -1.28 -9.94 -13.63
N SER A 27 -0.97 -11.00 -14.37
CA SER A 27 0.03 -11.99 -13.91
C SER A 27 1.38 -11.34 -13.59
N SER A 28 1.76 -10.30 -14.34
CA SER A 28 3.01 -9.54 -14.12
C SER A 28 3.01 -8.68 -12.86
N ASP A 29 1.87 -8.48 -12.21
CA ASP A 29 1.79 -7.75 -10.94
C ASP A 29 2.10 -8.64 -9.73
N LEU A 30 1.99 -9.96 -9.88
CA LEU A 30 2.20 -10.90 -8.79
C LEU A 30 3.68 -10.92 -8.37
N ILE A 31 3.91 -11.02 -7.06
CA ILE A 31 5.24 -11.01 -6.45
C ILE A 31 5.36 -12.15 -5.44
N ASN A 32 6.11 -11.99 -4.35
CA ASN A 32 6.48 -13.09 -3.46
C ASN A 32 5.36 -13.61 -2.55
N TYR A 33 4.28 -12.85 -2.33
CA TYR A 33 3.17 -13.24 -1.45
C TYR A 33 1.87 -12.53 -1.81
N ASN A 34 0.91 -13.26 -2.37
CA ASN A 34 -0.32 -12.72 -2.96
C ASN A 34 -1.53 -13.66 -2.82
N PRO A 35 -1.89 -14.09 -1.59
CA PRO A 35 -2.89 -15.13 -1.35
C PRO A 35 -4.32 -14.74 -1.77
N ILE A 36 -4.59 -13.45 -1.99
CA ILE A 36 -5.88 -12.96 -2.46
C ILE A 36 -5.77 -12.57 -3.93
N THR A 37 -4.84 -11.68 -4.28
CA THR A 37 -4.75 -11.09 -5.62
C THR A 37 -4.47 -12.12 -6.72
N GLU A 38 -3.78 -13.22 -6.43
CA GLU A 38 -3.54 -14.30 -7.41
C GLU A 38 -4.82 -14.92 -7.97
N LYS A 39 -5.91 -14.90 -7.19
CA LYS A 39 -7.22 -15.43 -7.57
C LYS A 39 -7.98 -14.51 -8.53
N HIS A 40 -7.49 -13.30 -8.75
CA HIS A 40 -8.13 -12.25 -9.54
C HIS A 40 -7.32 -11.86 -10.79
N VAL A 41 -6.29 -12.63 -11.15
CA VAL A 41 -5.49 -12.41 -12.35
C VAL A 41 -6.36 -12.38 -13.62
N ASN A 42 -6.03 -11.46 -14.53
CA ASN A 42 -6.83 -11.12 -15.73
C ASN A 42 -8.23 -10.57 -15.41
N GLY A 43 -8.45 -10.17 -14.16
CA GLY A 43 -9.66 -9.54 -13.68
C GLY A 43 -9.36 -8.22 -12.98
N THR A 44 -10.25 -7.84 -12.08
CA THR A 44 -10.13 -6.60 -11.30
C THR A 44 -10.45 -6.84 -9.84
N MET A 45 -9.84 -6.04 -8.97
CA MET A 45 -10.28 -5.85 -7.58
C MET A 45 -10.55 -4.36 -7.34
N THR A 46 -11.48 -4.04 -6.47
CA THR A 46 -11.73 -2.68 -5.99
C THR A 46 -10.65 -2.22 -5.01
N LEU A 47 -10.47 -0.91 -4.83
CA LEU A 47 -9.55 -0.39 -3.80
C LEU A 47 -9.97 -0.79 -2.39
N ALA A 48 -11.26 -1.00 -2.12
CA ALA A 48 -11.74 -1.59 -0.88
C ALA A 48 -11.25 -3.03 -0.69
N GLU A 49 -11.40 -3.89 -1.70
CA GLU A 49 -10.94 -5.28 -1.67
C GLU A 49 -9.42 -5.37 -1.56
N LEU A 50 -8.68 -4.51 -2.26
CA LEU A 50 -7.21 -4.43 -2.16
C LEU A 50 -6.77 -3.98 -0.77
N SER A 51 -7.48 -3.01 -0.16
CA SER A 51 -7.22 -2.59 1.22
C SER A 51 -7.47 -3.73 2.20
N ALA A 52 -8.56 -4.48 2.04
CA ALA A 52 -8.85 -5.65 2.85
C ALA A 52 -7.78 -6.75 2.68
N ALA A 53 -7.39 -7.08 1.45
CA ALA A 53 -6.34 -8.06 1.16
C ALA A 53 -4.99 -7.66 1.77
N ALA A 54 -4.59 -6.39 1.63
CA ALA A 54 -3.34 -5.88 2.18
C ALA A 54 -3.33 -5.90 3.71
N LEU A 55 -4.45 -5.63 4.38
CA LEU A 55 -4.50 -5.54 5.84
C LEU A 55 -4.77 -6.88 6.53
N GLN A 56 -5.72 -7.65 6.01
CA GLN A 56 -6.19 -8.89 6.66
C GLN A 56 -5.35 -10.11 6.27
N TYR A 57 -4.71 -10.07 5.10
CA TYR A 57 -3.91 -11.17 4.58
C TYR A 57 -2.48 -10.76 4.25
N SER A 58 -2.05 -9.52 4.55
CA SER A 58 -0.72 -9.00 4.21
C SER A 58 -0.32 -9.17 2.73
N ASP A 59 -1.29 -9.20 1.82
CA ASP A 59 -1.06 -9.42 0.39
C ASP A 59 -0.17 -8.30 -0.20
N ASN A 60 0.98 -8.68 -0.76
CA ASN A 60 2.01 -7.76 -1.21
C ASN A 60 1.66 -7.10 -2.55
N THR A 61 1.05 -7.85 -3.48
CA THR A 61 0.54 -7.27 -4.73
C THR A 61 -0.54 -6.25 -4.43
N ALA A 62 -1.43 -6.54 -3.47
CA ALA A 62 -2.45 -5.59 -3.05
C ALA A 62 -1.83 -4.30 -2.51
N MET A 63 -0.81 -4.40 -1.66
CA MET A 63 -0.05 -3.24 -1.19
C MET A 63 0.57 -2.44 -2.35
N ASN A 64 1.19 -3.10 -3.33
CA ASN A 64 1.75 -2.42 -4.50
C ASN A 64 0.68 -1.69 -5.33
N LYS A 65 -0.53 -2.26 -5.46
CA LYS A 65 -1.66 -1.58 -6.12
C LYS A 65 -2.13 -0.34 -5.36
N LEU A 66 -2.18 -0.38 -4.03
CA LEU A 66 -2.49 0.80 -3.21
C LEU A 66 -1.42 1.89 -3.35
N ILE A 67 -0.13 1.53 -3.28
CA ILE A 67 0.99 2.46 -3.48
C ILE A 67 0.90 3.10 -4.88
N ALA A 68 0.65 2.30 -5.93
CA ALA A 68 0.53 2.80 -7.29
C ALA A 68 -0.66 3.76 -7.46
N HIS A 69 -1.81 3.44 -6.86
CA HIS A 69 -2.98 4.34 -6.86
C HIS A 69 -2.67 5.70 -6.22
N LEU A 70 -1.92 5.69 -5.12
CA LEU A 70 -1.52 6.91 -4.42
C LEU A 70 -0.46 7.72 -5.19
N GLY A 71 0.24 7.10 -6.14
CA GLY A 71 1.27 7.73 -6.96
C GLY A 71 2.71 7.40 -6.56
N GLY A 72 2.93 6.45 -5.65
CA GLY A 72 4.26 5.99 -5.24
C GLY A 72 4.51 5.98 -3.73
N PRO A 73 5.63 5.39 -3.26
CA PRO A 73 6.00 5.37 -1.84
C PRO A 73 6.12 6.76 -1.20
N ASP A 74 6.61 7.73 -1.97
CA ASP A 74 6.71 9.14 -1.57
C ASP A 74 5.34 9.73 -1.21
N LYS A 75 4.26 9.31 -1.87
CA LYS A 75 2.90 9.77 -1.59
C LYS A 75 2.33 9.17 -0.31
N VAL A 76 2.72 7.94 0.03
CA VAL A 76 2.41 7.36 1.35
C VAL A 76 3.14 8.12 2.45
N THR A 77 4.41 8.46 2.22
CA THR A 77 5.20 9.30 3.15
C THR A 77 4.60 10.70 3.29
N ALA A 78 4.16 11.31 2.18
CA ALA A 78 3.52 12.63 2.19
C ALA A 78 2.21 12.62 2.99
N PHE A 79 1.43 11.54 2.91
CA PHE A 79 0.25 11.37 3.76
C PHE A 79 0.62 11.29 5.25
N ALA A 80 1.66 10.53 5.62
CA ALA A 80 2.15 10.50 7.00
C ALA A 80 2.52 11.90 7.51
N ARG A 81 3.23 12.70 6.70
CA ARG A 81 3.54 14.11 7.02
C ARG A 81 2.28 14.95 7.21
N ALA A 82 1.26 14.76 6.37
CA ALA A 82 0.01 15.51 6.45
C ALA A 82 -0.79 15.26 7.74
N ILE A 83 -0.57 14.13 8.41
CA ILE A 83 -1.19 13.79 9.69
C ILE A 83 -0.26 14.02 10.91
N GLY A 84 0.88 14.68 10.69
CA GLY A 84 1.82 15.08 11.76
C GLY A 84 2.94 14.08 12.05
N ASP A 85 3.01 12.96 11.33
CA ASP A 85 4.12 12.02 11.46
C ASP A 85 5.31 12.48 10.62
N ASN A 86 6.35 12.97 11.30
CA ASN A 86 7.62 13.41 10.69
C ASN A 86 8.70 12.32 10.64
N THR A 87 8.40 11.11 11.11
CA THR A 87 9.37 10.02 11.28
C THR A 87 9.18 8.94 10.23
N PHE A 88 7.94 8.49 10.00
CA PHE A 88 7.64 7.43 9.03
C PHE A 88 8.20 7.78 7.65
N ARG A 89 8.78 6.79 6.98
CA ARG A 89 9.17 6.87 5.58
C ARG A 89 8.94 5.54 4.89
N LEU A 90 8.41 5.62 3.67
CA LEU A 90 8.29 4.52 2.74
C LEU A 90 9.03 4.92 1.46
N ASP A 91 10.03 4.14 1.11
CA ASP A 91 11.00 4.45 0.07
C ASP A 91 10.89 3.50 -1.12
N ARG A 92 10.39 2.27 -0.89
CA ARG A 92 10.31 1.21 -1.90
C ARG A 92 8.94 0.55 -1.92
N THR A 93 8.72 -0.24 -2.96
CA THR A 93 7.57 -1.14 -3.10
C THR A 93 7.89 -2.54 -2.56
N GLU A 94 6.87 -3.36 -2.42
CA GLU A 94 7.03 -4.79 -2.14
C GLU A 94 7.73 -5.47 -3.33
N PRO A 95 8.58 -6.49 -3.10
CA PRO A 95 9.00 -7.00 -1.79
C PRO A 95 10.19 -6.27 -1.18
N THR A 96 10.85 -5.39 -1.94
CA THR A 96 12.17 -4.85 -1.58
C THR A 96 12.15 -3.93 -0.37
N LEU A 97 11.00 -3.37 0.02
CA LEU A 97 10.86 -2.65 1.28
C LEU A 97 11.21 -3.51 2.52
N ASN A 98 11.20 -4.84 2.39
CA ASN A 98 11.49 -5.77 3.48
C ASN A 98 12.96 -6.22 3.57
N THR A 99 13.90 -5.60 2.85
CA THR A 99 15.32 -6.02 2.95
C THR A 99 15.89 -5.87 4.36
N ALA A 100 15.35 -4.93 5.17
CA ALA A 100 15.64 -4.75 6.59
C ALA A 100 17.14 -4.76 6.94
N ILE A 101 17.95 -4.11 6.10
CA ILE A 101 19.40 -4.07 6.25
C ILE A 101 19.73 -3.23 7.51
N PRO A 102 20.54 -3.74 8.46
CA PRO A 102 20.93 -2.97 9.64
C PRO A 102 21.59 -1.63 9.26
N GLY A 103 21.05 -0.53 9.80
CA GLY A 103 21.54 0.84 9.55
C GLY A 103 21.01 1.49 8.27
N ASP A 104 20.26 0.78 7.41
CA ASP A 104 19.59 1.38 6.27
C ASP A 104 18.34 2.16 6.73
N PRO A 105 18.25 3.48 6.47
CA PRO A 105 17.12 4.26 6.93
C PRO A 105 15.84 4.03 6.09
N ARG A 106 15.91 3.34 4.96
CA ARG A 106 14.76 3.18 4.06
C ARG A 106 13.68 2.30 4.66
N ASP A 107 12.42 2.67 4.41
CA ASP A 107 11.22 1.92 4.84
C ASP A 107 11.14 1.72 6.36
N THR A 108 11.54 2.74 7.11
CA THR A 108 11.62 2.72 8.58
C THR A 108 10.64 3.67 9.26
N THR A 109 10.43 3.41 10.55
CA THR A 109 9.79 4.33 11.50
C THR A 109 10.39 4.06 12.90
N THR A 110 9.93 4.77 13.93
CA THR A 110 10.27 4.49 15.33
C THR A 110 9.05 3.98 16.10
N PRO A 111 9.25 3.26 17.24
CA PRO A 111 8.12 2.79 18.06
C PRO A 111 7.20 3.90 18.58
N LEU A 112 7.70 5.12 18.79
CA LEU A 112 6.88 6.24 19.28
C LEU A 112 5.98 6.83 18.18
N ALA A 113 6.41 6.74 16.92
CA ALA A 113 5.71 7.39 15.80
C ALA A 113 4.60 6.52 15.18
N MET A 114 4.64 5.20 15.36
CA MET A 114 3.72 4.22 14.77
C MET A 114 2.70 3.72 15.78
#